data_AF-A0A1Q5XU51-F1
#
_entry.id   AF-A0A1Q5XU51-F1
#
_cell.length_a   1.000
_cell.length_b   1.000
_cell.length_c   1.000
_cell.angle_alpha   90.00
_cell.angle_beta   90.00
_cell.angle_gamma   90.00
#
_symmetry.space_group_name_H-M   'P 1'
#
loop_
_entity.id
_entity.type
_entity.pdbx_description
1 polymer ?
#
loop_
_entity_poly.entity_id
_entity_poly.type
_entity_poly.pdbx_seq_one_letter_code
_entity_poly.pdbx_strand_id
1 'polypeptide(L)'
;MSRQIYNQTITEEEVIPLVGKYISVPQNTHTGPDGESVNAWFTGQIAGYEKAVISFDYLNGEFMSDPLVYINLLMTDGAGWVLSKEELEIQIITKEEFDNILAEHLANQVIDK
;
A
#
# COMPACT_ATOMS: atom_id res chain seq x y z
N MET A 1 14.82 -12.27 -0.19
CA MET A 1 13.68 -11.39 0.09
C MET A 1 13.94 -10.61 1.36
N SER A 2 13.70 -9.29 1.36
CA SER A 2 13.66 -8.49 2.58
C SER A 2 12.18 -8.23 2.90
N ARG A 3 11.73 -8.68 4.06
CA ARG A 3 10.34 -8.57 4.53
C ARG A 3 10.29 -7.52 5.64
N GLN A 4 9.38 -6.57 5.52
CA GLN A 4 9.11 -5.55 6.53
C GLN A 4 7.63 -5.63 6.92
N ILE A 5 7.38 -5.80 8.22
CA ILE A 5 6.02 -5.87 8.79
C ILE A 5 5.83 -4.61 9.63
N TYR A 6 4.73 -3.94 9.38
CA TYR A 6 4.34 -2.69 10.00
C TYR A 6 3.02 -2.92 10.75
N ASN A 7 3.09 -2.85 12.08
CA ASN A 7 1.91 -2.84 12.96
C ASN A 7 1.55 -1.41 13.40
N GLN A 8 2.08 -0.43 12.68
CA GLN A 8 1.91 1.00 12.91
C GLN A 8 2.00 1.72 11.57
N THR A 9 1.59 2.99 11.53
CA THR A 9 1.67 3.81 10.32
C THR A 9 3.12 3.93 9.85
N ILE A 10 3.38 3.49 8.61
CA ILE A 10 4.65 3.66 7.92
C ILE A 10 4.95 5.15 7.68
N THR A 11 6.22 5.54 7.78
CA THR A 11 6.63 6.94 7.60
C THR A 11 7.15 7.22 6.20
N GLU A 12 7.31 8.51 5.91
CA GLU A 12 7.87 8.98 4.63
C GLU A 12 9.31 8.50 4.44
N GLU A 13 10.12 8.51 5.49
CA GLU A 13 11.51 8.05 5.46
C GLU A 13 11.62 6.55 5.14
N GLU A 14 10.59 5.77 5.47
CA GLU A 14 10.53 4.33 5.22
C GLU A 14 10.11 3.99 3.79
N VAL A 15 9.30 4.84 3.13
CA VAL A 15 8.86 4.60 1.75
C VAL A 15 9.81 5.16 0.68
N ILE A 16 10.56 6.23 0.98
CA ILE A 16 11.52 6.80 0.02
C ILE A 16 12.47 5.75 -0.57
N PRO A 17 13.09 4.84 0.22
CA PRO A 17 13.99 3.82 -0.31
C PRO A 17 13.31 2.74 -1.15
N LEU A 18 11.97 2.71 -1.22
CA LEU A 18 11.22 1.75 -2.02
C LEU A 18 11.05 2.19 -3.48
N VAL A 19 11.20 3.48 -3.78
CA VAL A 19 11.06 4.01 -5.13
C VAL A 19 12.01 3.31 -6.11
N GLY A 20 11.47 2.86 -7.25
CA GLY A 20 12.19 2.11 -8.27
C GLY A 20 12.29 0.60 -8.02
N LYS A 21 11.96 0.11 -6.82
CA LYS A 21 11.96 -1.32 -6.49
C LYS A 21 10.65 -1.99 -6.87
N TYR A 22 10.73 -3.31 -7.09
CA TYR A 22 9.56 -4.18 -7.12
C TYR A 22 9.18 -4.55 -5.69
N ILE A 23 7.89 -4.50 -5.39
CA ILE A 23 7.34 -4.90 -4.09
C ILE A 23 6.15 -5.83 -4.24
N SER A 24 5.94 -6.67 -3.23
CA SER A 24 4.69 -7.37 -2.98
C SER A 24 4.14 -6.90 -1.63
N VAL A 25 2.85 -6.57 -1.60
CA VAL A 25 2.13 -6.14 -0.40
C VAL A 25 1.00 -7.13 -0.15
N PRO A 26 1.30 -8.27 0.50
CA PRO A 26 0.30 -9.31 0.76
C PRO A 26 -0.72 -8.92 1.85
N GLN A 27 -0.39 -7.92 2.69
CA GLN A 27 -1.25 -7.41 3.75
C GLN A 27 -1.27 -5.89 3.69
N ASN A 28 -2.45 -5.33 3.45
CA ASN A 28 -2.76 -3.90 3.41
C ASN A 28 -4.21 -3.72 3.83
N THR A 29 -4.50 -3.96 5.11
CA THR A 29 -5.86 -4.04 5.64
C THR A 29 -6.41 -2.63 5.90
N HIS A 30 -7.56 -2.30 5.32
CA HIS A 30 -8.28 -1.05 5.57
C HIS A 30 -9.62 -1.35 6.22
N THR A 31 -9.92 -0.68 7.33
CA THR A 31 -11.20 -0.81 8.02
C THR A 31 -12.12 0.34 7.61
N GLY A 32 -13.28 -0.01 7.04
CA GLY A 32 -14.29 0.94 6.58
C GLY A 32 -15.09 1.58 7.72
N PRO A 33 -15.91 2.61 7.43
CA PRO A 33 -16.77 3.25 8.43
C PRO A 33 -17.82 2.32 9.06
N ASP A 34 -18.17 1.24 8.38
CA ASP A 34 -19.06 0.17 8.85
C ASP A 34 -18.36 -0.85 9.75
N GLY A 35 -17.03 -0.74 9.91
CA GLY A 35 -16.21 -1.67 10.67
C GLY A 35 -15.79 -2.91 9.88
N GLU A 36 -16.12 -3.01 8.58
CA GLU A 36 -15.64 -4.11 7.76
C GLU A 36 -14.19 -3.87 7.32
N SER A 37 -13.35 -4.88 7.49
CA SER A 37 -11.94 -4.84 7.10
C SER A 37 -11.73 -5.52 5.75
N VAL A 38 -11.06 -4.84 4.83
CA VAL A 38 -10.70 -5.37 3.51
C VAL A 38 -9.18 -5.35 3.35
N ASN A 39 -8.60 -6.47 2.96
CA ASN A 39 -7.19 -6.54 2.58
C ASN A 39 -7.01 -6.17 1.10
N ALA A 40 -6.52 -4.96 0.85
CA ALA A 40 -6.25 -4.45 -0.50
C ALA A 40 -4.81 -4.80 -0.93
N TRP A 41 -4.55 -6.10 -1.15
CA TRP A 41 -3.24 -6.59 -1.56
C TRP A 41 -2.87 -6.09 -2.97
N PHE A 42 -1.58 -5.84 -3.20
CA PHE A 42 -1.06 -5.43 -4.51
C PHE A 42 0.39 -5.83 -4.70
N THR A 43 0.86 -5.83 -5.95
CA THR A 43 2.26 -6.10 -6.31
C THR A 43 2.63 -5.23 -7.51
N GLY A 44 3.90 -4.82 -7.60
CA GLY A 44 4.37 -4.05 -8.75
C GLY A 44 5.64 -3.25 -8.50
N GLN A 45 6.03 -2.47 -9.50
CA GLN A 45 7.16 -1.55 -9.39
C GLN A 45 6.70 -0.16 -8.97
N ILE A 46 7.36 0.40 -7.96
CA ILE A 46 7.05 1.73 -7.42
C ILE A 46 7.67 2.81 -8.31
N ALA A 47 6.83 3.69 -8.85
CA ALA A 47 7.21 4.90 -9.56
C ALA A 47 7.47 6.09 -8.63
N GLY A 48 6.77 6.15 -7.49
CA GLY A 48 6.90 7.23 -6.51
C GLY A 48 5.97 7.03 -5.32
N TYR A 49 5.80 8.08 -4.52
CA TYR A 49 4.82 8.10 -3.44
C TYR A 49 4.18 9.48 -3.32
N GLU A 50 3.01 9.54 -2.70
CA GLU A 50 2.32 10.76 -2.30
C GLU A 50 2.10 10.73 -0.79
N LYS A 51 2.24 11.88 -0.14
CA LYS A 51 1.89 12.09 1.26
C LYS A 51 0.76 13.10 1.35
N ALA A 52 -0.34 12.69 1.95
CA ALA A 52 -1.46 13.58 2.29
C ALA A 52 -1.45 13.87 3.79
N VAL A 53 -1.58 15.15 4.16
CA VAL A 53 -1.69 15.60 5.55
C VAL A 53 -3.01 16.35 5.69
N ILE A 54 -3.91 15.80 6.51
CA ILE A 54 -5.26 16.32 6.71
C ILE A 54 -5.37 16.79 8.16
N SER A 55 -5.43 18.09 8.36
CA SER A 55 -5.53 18.71 9.69
C SER A 55 -6.92 19.23 10.01
N PHE A 56 -7.82 19.30 9.04
CA PHE A 56 -9.17 19.85 9.25
C PHE A 56 -10.18 18.73 9.43
N ASP A 57 -10.88 18.74 10.57
CA ASP A 57 -12.02 17.87 10.84
C ASP A 57 -13.29 18.53 10.29
N TYR A 58 -13.80 17.97 9.20
CA TYR A 58 -15.01 18.48 8.54
C TYR A 58 -16.29 18.24 9.34
N LEU A 59 -16.32 17.26 10.26
CA LEU A 59 -17.49 16.96 11.07
C LEU A 59 -17.63 17.97 12.20
N ASN A 60 -16.52 18.33 12.85
CA ASN A 60 -16.50 19.27 13.97
C ASN A 60 -16.21 20.72 13.55
N GLY A 61 -15.75 20.93 12.30
CA GLY A 61 -15.47 22.27 11.76
C GLY A 61 -14.23 22.93 12.36
N GLU A 62 -13.27 22.14 12.83
CA GLU A 62 -12.07 22.60 13.54
C GLU A 62 -10.79 21.96 13.03
N PHE A 63 -9.65 22.59 13.34
CA PHE A 63 -8.34 21.99 13.10
C PHE A 63 -7.98 21.04 14.24
N MET A 64 -7.62 19.80 13.88
CA MET A 64 -7.13 18.79 14.82
C MET A 64 -5.74 19.16 15.34
N SER A 65 -5.47 18.81 16.60
CA SER A 65 -4.12 18.91 17.19
C SER A 65 -3.13 18.00 16.48
N ASP A 66 -3.59 16.80 16.11
CA ASP A 66 -2.80 15.76 15.48
C ASP A 66 -3.37 15.50 14.07
N PRO A 67 -2.64 15.86 13.01
CA PRO A 67 -3.12 15.68 11.66
C PRO A 67 -3.13 14.21 11.24
N LEU A 68 -4.11 13.83 10.42
CA LEU A 68 -4.12 12.53 9.77
C LEU A 68 -3.13 12.53 8.61
N VAL A 69 -2.15 11.63 8.67
CA VAL A 69 -1.17 11.44 7.58
C VAL A 69 -1.52 10.18 6.81
N TYR A 70 -1.53 10.24 5.48
CA TYR A 70 -1.69 9.08 4.60
C TYR A 70 -0.53 9.03 3.62
N ILE A 71 -0.06 7.82 3.32
CA ILE A 71 0.97 7.57 2.31
C ILE A 71 0.37 6.69 1.22
N ASN A 72 0.52 7.13 -0.03
CA ASN A 72 0.13 6.38 -1.20
C ASN A 72 1.38 5.95 -1.96
N LEU A 73 1.50 4.68 -2.33
CA LEU A 73 2.50 4.24 -3.30
C LEU A 73 1.94 4.38 -4.70
N LEU A 74 2.71 5.04 -5.58
CA LEU A 74 2.39 5.22 -6.98
C LEU A 74 3.13 4.17 -7.78
N MET A 75 2.39 3.38 -8.55
CA MET A 75 2.89 2.25 -9.31
C MET A 75 3.18 2.67 -10.77
N THR A 76 4.09 1.96 -11.42
CA THR A 76 4.48 2.23 -12.82
C THR A 76 3.39 1.97 -13.86
N ASP A 77 2.34 1.22 -13.50
CA ASP A 77 1.14 1.00 -14.31
C ASP A 77 0.10 2.13 -14.18
N GLY A 78 0.38 3.14 -13.35
CA GLY A 78 -0.51 4.27 -13.07
C GLY A 78 -1.45 4.06 -11.88
N ALA A 79 -1.42 2.91 -11.22
CA ALA A 79 -2.22 2.68 -10.01
C ALA A 79 -1.62 3.42 -8.79
N GLY A 80 -2.50 3.86 -7.88
CA GLY A 80 -2.12 4.43 -6.58
C GLY A 80 -2.73 3.62 -5.45
N TRP A 81 -1.92 3.23 -4.47
CA TRP A 81 -2.34 2.41 -3.35
C TRP A 81 -2.09 3.11 -2.02
N VAL A 82 -3.17 3.39 -1.28
CA VAL A 82 -3.09 3.88 0.10
C VAL A 82 -2.53 2.77 0.99
N LEU A 83 -1.52 3.08 1.78
CA LEU A 83 -0.94 2.16 2.76
C LEU A 83 -1.75 2.16 4.05
N SER A 84 -2.01 0.97 4.58
CA SER A 84 -2.71 0.77 5.85
C SER A 84 -1.94 1.40 7.02
N LYS A 85 -2.70 1.88 8.00
CA LYS A 85 -2.20 2.39 9.29
C LYS A 85 -2.20 1.32 10.38
N GLU A 86 -2.87 0.19 10.14
CA GLU A 86 -3.15 -0.86 11.12
C GLU A 86 -2.24 -2.06 10.85
N GLU A 87 -2.48 -2.74 9.73
CA GLU A 87 -1.80 -3.97 9.36
C GLU A 87 -1.26 -3.86 7.93
N LEU A 88 0.07 -3.75 7.83
CA LEU A 88 0.77 -3.59 6.58
C LEU A 88 1.99 -4.51 6.53
N GLU A 89 2.14 -5.22 5.43
CA GLU A 89 3.35 -5.99 5.13
C GLU A 89 3.86 -5.61 3.74
N ILE A 90 5.12 -5.20 3.66
CA ILE A 90 5.79 -4.91 2.40
C ILE A 90 6.99 -5.84 2.26
N GLN A 91 7.07 -6.50 1.11
CA GLN A 91 8.19 -7.34 0.72
C GLN A 91 8.88 -6.71 -0.49
N ILE A 92 10.19 -6.47 -0.39
CA ILE A 92 10.99 -6.13 -1.56
C ILE A 92 11.29 -7.42 -2.32
N ILE A 93 10.86 -7.45 -3.57
CA ILE A 93 11.01 -8.58 -4.48
C ILE A 93 11.90 -8.20 -5.66
N THR A 94 12.40 -9.22 -6.35
CA THR A 94 13.11 -9.10 -7.62
C THR A 94 12.11 -9.00 -8.77
N LYS A 95 12.59 -8.56 -9.93
CA LYS A 95 11.79 -8.56 -11.16
C LYS A 95 11.32 -9.99 -11.52
N GLU A 96 12.18 -10.99 -11.36
CA GLU A 96 11.84 -12.39 -11.65
C GLU A 96 10.70 -12.89 -10.75
N GLU A 97 10.74 -12.58 -9.46
CA GLU A 97 9.64 -12.89 -8.53
C GLU A 97 8.34 -12.17 -8.93
N PHE A 98 8.41 -10.91 -9.36
CA PHE A 98 7.25 -10.18 -9.87
C PHE A 98 6.65 -10.83 -11.13
N ASP A 99 7.51 -11.17 -12.11
CA ASP A 99 7.09 -11.81 -13.35
C ASP A 99 6.41 -13.17 -13.08
N ASN A 100 6.90 -13.92 -12.08
CA ASN A 100 6.29 -15.18 -11.63
C ASN A 100 4.89 -14.97 -11.00
N ILE A 101 4.74 -14.00 -10.08
CA ILE A 101 3.44 -13.68 -9.46
C ILE A 101 2.42 -13.27 -10.53
N LEU A 102 2.85 -12.46 -11.50
CA LEU A 102 1.98 -12.04 -12.60
C LEU A 102 1.54 -13.23 -13.46
N ALA A 103 2.45 -14.14 -13.78
CA ALA A 103 2.13 -15.35 -14.54
C ALA A 103 1.12 -16.26 -13.81
N GLU A 104 1.29 -16.45 -12.49
CA GLU A 104 0.35 -17.21 -11.66
C GLU A 104 -1.04 -16.57 -11.63
N HIS A 105 -1.11 -15.24 -11.44
CA HIS A 105 -2.36 -14.51 -11.43
C HIS A 105 -3.12 -14.64 -12.77
N LEU A 106 -2.40 -14.49 -13.89
CA LEU A 106 -2.97 -14.65 -15.23
C LEU A 106 -3.44 -16.08 -15.50
N ALA A 107 -2.69 -17.10 -15.05
CA ALA A 107 -3.09 -18.49 -15.19
C ALA A 107 -4.39 -18.80 -14.42
N ASN A 108 -4.53 -18.28 -13.20
CA ASN A 108 -5.72 -18.48 -12.38
C ASN A 108 -6.98 -17.81 -12.98
N GLN A 109 -6.83 -16.64 -13.61
CA GLN A 109 -7.95 -15.99 -14.32
C GLN A 109 -8.44 -16.75 -15.57
N VAL A 110 -7.62 -17.63 -16.14
CA VAL A 110 -7.99 -18.46 -17.31
C VAL A 110 -8.75 -19.71 -16.89
N ILE A 111 -8.57 -20.20 -15.66
CA ILE A 111 -9.20 -21.42 -15.15
C ILE A 111 -10.64 -21.14 -14.66
N ASP A 112 -10.93 -19.91 -14.23
CA ASP A 112 -12.26 -19.47 -13.76
C ASP A 112 -13.18 -18.91 -14.88
N LYS A 113 -12.87 -19.20 -16.16
CA LYS A 113 -13.70 -18.84 -17.32
C LYS A 113 -14.18 -20.07 -18.08
#